data_AF-A0A1H5T3Z4-F1
#
_entry.id   AF-A0A1H5T3Z4-F1
#
_cell.length_a   1.000
_cell.length_b   1.000
_cell.length_c   1.000
_cell.angle_alpha   90.00
_cell.angle_beta   90.00
_cell.angle_gamma   90.00
#
_symmetry.space_group_name_H-M   'P 1'
#
loop_
_entity.id
_entity.type
_entity.pdbx_description
1 polymer ?
#
loop_
_entity_poly.entity_id
_entity_poly.type
_entity_poly.pdbx_seq_one_letter_code
_entity_poly.pdbx_strand_id
1 'polypeptide(L)'
;MNKNFINLKEELLRKGFSERNFDYLYNAVKSGKNREVIFKNLTSDVRKVEPSMATEALDKIFEINGGEFKYENRNGYMYSIAYAIVAVLSLLMIIAYLNGSFIKLKLFIAAIAGFFIFSYKFVTTLYKSSRGKYRGE
;
A
#
# COMPACT_ATOMS: atom_id res chain seq x y z
N MET A 1 11.44 -16.98 -8.60
CA MET A 1 11.78 -16.04 -7.50
C MET A 1 12.73 -14.99 -8.06
N ASN A 2 12.58 -13.69 -7.74
CA ASN A 2 13.46 -12.64 -8.29
C ASN A 2 14.92 -12.85 -7.85
N LYS A 3 15.91 -12.41 -8.65
CA LYS A 3 17.34 -12.54 -8.35
C LYS A 3 17.70 -11.98 -6.97
N ASN A 4 17.10 -10.84 -6.59
CA ASN A 4 17.30 -10.22 -5.28
C ASN A 4 16.82 -11.12 -4.11
N PHE A 5 15.71 -11.83 -4.29
CA PHE A 5 15.21 -12.77 -3.27
C PHE A 5 16.10 -14.02 -3.18
N ILE A 6 16.65 -14.50 -4.30
CA ILE A 6 17.59 -15.63 -4.31
C ILE A 6 18.86 -15.26 -3.53
N ASN A 7 19.41 -14.07 -3.78
CA ASN A 7 20.58 -13.56 -3.06
C ASN A 7 20.30 -13.44 -1.55
N LEU A 8 19.13 -12.90 -1.17
CA LEU A 8 18.74 -12.81 0.24
C LEU A 8 18.60 -14.19 0.89
N LYS A 9 18.03 -15.17 0.16
CA LYS A 9 17.92 -16.56 0.64
C LYS A 9 19.30 -17.12 0.98
N GLU A 10 20.25 -17.01 0.05
CA GLU A 10 21.61 -17.50 0.25
C GLU A 10 22.32 -16.81 1.43
N GLU A 11 22.16 -15.49 1.57
CA GLU A 11 22.73 -14.73 2.68
C GLU A 11 22.20 -15.20 4.03
N LEU A 12 20.88 -15.35 4.15
CA LEU A 12 20.22 -15.77 5.39
C LEU A 12 20.55 -17.22 5.74
N LEU A 13 20.61 -18.12 4.75
CA LEU A 13 21.02 -19.51 4.95
C LEU A 13 22.45 -19.60 5.52
N ARG A 14 23.39 -18.78 5.02
CA ARG A 14 24.77 -18.72 5.55
C ARG A 14 24.84 -18.23 7.00
N LYS A 15 23.87 -17.40 7.41
CA LYS A 15 23.73 -16.90 8.79
C LYS A 15 23.03 -17.89 9.73
N GLY A 16 22.62 -19.06 9.24
CA GLY A 16 21.94 -20.08 10.05
C GLY A 16 20.41 -19.99 10.00
N PHE A 17 19.83 -19.16 9.13
CA PHE A 17 18.40 -19.16 8.89
C PHE A 17 17.99 -20.44 8.16
N SER A 18 16.98 -21.16 8.64
CA SER A 18 16.54 -22.38 7.96
C SER A 18 15.79 -22.08 6.66
N GLU A 19 15.88 -22.98 5.68
CA GLU A 19 15.16 -22.84 4.42
C GLU A 19 13.63 -22.76 4.63
N ARG A 20 13.10 -23.56 5.55
CA ARG A 20 11.67 -23.53 5.92
C ARG A 20 11.24 -22.17 6.48
N ASN A 21 12.10 -21.54 7.29
CA ASN A 21 11.83 -20.20 7.82
C ASN A 21 11.86 -19.16 6.71
N PHE A 22 12.77 -19.30 5.73
CA PHE A 22 12.83 -18.41 4.57
C PHE A 22 11.57 -18.54 3.70
N ASP A 23 11.14 -19.77 3.40
CA ASP A 23 9.95 -20.00 2.59
C ASP A 23 8.69 -19.45 3.29
N TYR A 24 8.58 -19.62 4.61
CA TYR A 24 7.53 -18.99 5.40
C TYR A 24 7.58 -17.47 5.27
N LEU A 25 8.74 -16.85 5.50
CA LEU A 25 8.93 -15.40 5.45
C LEU A 25 8.58 -14.85 4.07
N TYR A 26 9.11 -15.45 3.01
CA TYR A 26 8.83 -15.08 1.62
C TYR A 26 7.33 -15.13 1.30
N ASN A 27 6.67 -16.23 1.64
CA ASN A 27 5.23 -16.40 1.39
C ASN A 27 4.39 -15.45 2.24
N ALA A 28 4.77 -15.21 3.50
CA ALA A 28 4.07 -14.30 4.39
C ALA A 28 4.14 -12.84 3.90
N VAL A 29 5.31 -12.40 3.44
CA VAL A 29 5.52 -11.06 2.88
C VAL A 29 4.77 -10.90 1.55
N LYS A 30 4.84 -11.92 0.67
CA LYS A 30 4.09 -11.95 -0.60
C LYS A 30 2.57 -11.90 -0.39
N SER A 31 2.07 -12.54 0.66
CA SER A 31 0.64 -12.53 0.99
C SER A 31 0.19 -11.27 1.73
N GLY A 32 1.10 -10.35 2.03
CA GLY A 32 0.78 -9.10 2.70
C GLY A 32 0.42 -9.27 4.17
N LYS A 33 0.96 -10.30 4.85
CA LYS A 33 0.79 -10.43 6.30
C LYS A 33 1.49 -9.27 7.02
N ASN A 34 0.87 -8.84 8.12
CA ASN A 34 1.43 -7.78 8.96
C ASN A 34 2.77 -8.21 9.56
N ARG A 35 3.76 -7.29 9.56
CA ARG A 35 5.13 -7.52 10.04
C ARG A 35 5.18 -8.10 11.44
N GLU A 36 4.37 -7.60 12.39
CA GLU A 36 4.34 -8.08 13.77
C GLU A 36 3.93 -9.56 13.84
N VAL A 37 2.96 -9.96 13.01
CA VAL A 37 2.49 -11.34 12.92
C VAL A 37 3.58 -12.25 12.36
N ILE A 38 4.35 -11.77 11.37
CA ILE A 38 5.46 -12.53 10.80
C ILE A 38 6.58 -12.69 11.83
N PHE A 39 6.96 -11.59 12.48
CA PHE A 39 7.98 -11.57 13.53
C PHE A 39 7.63 -12.54 14.65
N LYS A 40 6.44 -12.42 15.24
CA LYS A 40 5.96 -13.30 16.33
C LYS A 40 5.97 -14.78 15.93
N ASN A 41 5.70 -15.09 14.66
CA ASN A 41 5.74 -16.47 14.16
C ASN A 41 7.16 -16.99 13.93
N LEU A 42 8.10 -16.14 13.52
CA LEU A 42 9.51 -16.50 13.35
C LEU A 42 10.19 -16.74 14.70
N THR A 43 9.91 -15.90 15.69
CA THR A 43 10.44 -16.00 17.05
C THR A 43 9.66 -16.97 17.94
N SER A 44 8.61 -17.61 17.42
CA SER A 44 7.81 -18.57 18.18
C SER A 44 8.60 -19.84 18.48
N ASP A 45 8.17 -20.59 19.49
CA ASP A 45 8.78 -21.86 19.92
C ASP A 45 8.86 -22.92 18.81
N VAL A 46 8.08 -22.76 17.74
CA VAL A 46 8.09 -23.64 16.57
C VAL A 46 9.28 -23.36 15.65
N ARG A 47 9.60 -22.08 15.41
CA ARG A 47 10.63 -21.68 14.43
C ARG A 47 11.94 -21.23 15.06
N LYS A 48 11.89 -20.77 16.32
CA LYS A 48 13.02 -20.43 17.20
C LYS A 48 14.08 -19.56 16.52
N VAL A 49 13.66 -18.63 15.66
CA VAL A 49 14.58 -17.66 15.07
C VAL A 49 14.92 -16.62 16.13
N GLU A 50 16.21 -16.35 16.28
CA GLU A 50 16.75 -15.26 17.08
C GLU A 50 16.05 -13.94 16.73
N PRO A 51 15.51 -13.18 17.70
CA PRO A 51 14.78 -11.94 17.43
C PRO A 51 15.58 -10.95 16.58
N SER A 52 16.88 -10.84 16.83
CA SER A 52 17.82 -10.00 16.07
C SER A 52 17.83 -10.36 14.58
N MET A 53 17.96 -11.66 14.29
CA MET A 53 17.98 -12.22 12.93
C MET A 53 16.61 -12.14 12.25
N ALA A 54 15.52 -12.33 13.00
CA ALA A 54 14.16 -12.18 12.48
C ALA A 54 13.90 -10.74 12.02
N THR A 55 14.33 -9.74 12.79
CA THR A 55 14.23 -8.32 12.41
C THR A 55 15.05 -8.01 11.17
N GLU A 56 16.32 -8.42 11.12
CA GLU A 56 17.19 -8.20 9.95
C GLU A 56 16.59 -8.82 8.68
N ALA A 57 16.08 -10.05 8.77
CA ALA A 57 15.46 -10.76 7.66
C ALA A 57 14.19 -10.05 7.18
N LEU A 58 13.36 -9.53 8.11
CA LEU A 58 12.16 -8.78 7.80
C LEU A 58 12.48 -7.46 7.10
N ASP A 59 13.45 -6.69 7.60
CA ASP A 59 13.85 -5.42 6.99
C ASP A 59 14.25 -5.60 5.53
N LYS A 60 15.17 -6.55 5.28
CA LYS A 60 15.68 -6.81 3.92
C LYS A 60 14.60 -7.32 2.98
N ILE A 61 13.74 -8.23 3.43
CA ILE A 61 12.73 -8.80 2.53
C ILE A 61 11.63 -7.78 2.20
N PHE A 62 11.26 -6.91 3.14
CA PHE A 62 10.31 -5.83 2.87
C PHE A 62 10.92 -4.76 1.97
N GLU A 63 12.19 -4.41 2.15
CA GLU A 63 12.91 -3.52 1.23
C GLU A 63 12.88 -4.06 -0.20
N ILE A 64 13.22 -5.34 -0.41
CA ILE A 64 13.19 -5.99 -1.73
C ILE A 64 11.77 -6.10 -2.28
N ASN A 65 10.75 -6.29 -1.44
CA ASN A 65 9.35 -6.39 -1.86
C ASN A 65 8.73 -5.03 -2.26
N GLY A 66 9.43 -3.92 -2.00
CA GLY A 66 8.96 -2.56 -2.26
C GLY A 66 8.16 -1.96 -1.11
N GLY A 67 8.43 -2.37 0.13
CA GLY A 67 7.87 -1.86 1.37
C GLY A 67 6.80 -2.74 2.02
N GLU A 68 6.48 -2.41 3.26
CA GLU A 68 5.51 -3.12 4.13
C GLU A 68 4.05 -2.91 3.72
N PHE A 69 3.75 -1.74 3.15
CA PHE A 69 2.38 -1.24 3.07
C PHE A 69 1.68 -1.47 1.71
N LYS A 70 2.26 -2.29 0.83
CA LYS A 70 1.72 -2.52 -0.52
C LYS A 70 0.27 -3.03 -0.51
N TYR A 71 -0.09 -3.78 0.52
CA TYR A 71 -1.44 -4.35 0.68
C TYR A 71 -2.29 -3.61 1.72
N GLU A 72 -1.72 -3.10 2.82
CA GLU A 72 -2.47 -2.33 3.83
C GLU A 72 -3.02 -1.01 3.27
N ASN A 73 -2.30 -0.36 2.36
CA ASN A 73 -2.75 0.91 1.75
C ASN A 73 -3.66 0.70 0.52
N ARG A 74 -3.95 -0.54 0.13
CA ARG A 74 -4.72 -0.86 -1.08
C ARG A 74 -6.11 -0.21 -1.05
N ASN A 75 -6.75 -0.19 0.12
CA ASN A 75 -8.04 0.48 0.29
C ASN A 75 -7.91 1.99 0.10
N GLY A 76 -6.86 2.62 0.65
CA GLY A 76 -6.59 4.04 0.47
C GLY A 76 -6.37 4.42 -1.01
N TYR A 77 -5.64 3.60 -1.76
CA TYR A 77 -5.50 3.77 -3.20
C TYR A 77 -6.85 3.60 -3.93
N MET A 78 -7.66 2.59 -3.59
CA MET A 78 -9.00 2.42 -4.20
C MET A 78 -9.93 3.61 -3.93
N TYR A 79 -9.96 4.12 -2.69
CA TYR A 79 -10.73 5.33 -2.36
C TYR A 79 -10.23 6.55 -3.11
N SER A 80 -8.90 6.71 -3.26
CA SER A 80 -8.33 7.80 -4.05
C SER A 80 -8.80 7.74 -5.51
N ILE A 81 -8.78 6.56 -6.14
CA ILE A 81 -9.27 6.37 -7.51
C ILE A 81 -10.77 6.69 -7.62
N ALA A 82 -11.58 6.24 -6.65
CA ALA A 82 -13.00 6.56 -6.62
C ALA A 82 -13.25 8.07 -6.54
N TYR A 83 -12.52 8.79 -5.69
CA TYR A 83 -12.59 10.25 -5.62
C TYR A 83 -12.15 10.92 -6.92
N ALA A 84 -11.09 10.42 -7.57
CA ALA A 84 -10.64 10.93 -8.86
C ALA A 84 -11.71 10.76 -9.96
N ILE A 85 -12.38 9.61 -10.02
CA ILE A 85 -13.47 9.37 -10.98
C ILE A 85 -14.59 10.38 -10.79
N VAL A 86 -15.03 10.61 -9.54
CA VAL A 86 -16.08 11.59 -9.24
C VAL A 86 -15.65 13.01 -9.60
N ALA A 87 -14.38 13.37 -9.35
CA ALA A 87 -13.82 14.66 -9.75
C ALA A 87 -13.85 14.83 -11.28
N VAL A 88 -13.43 13.81 -12.04
CA VAL A 88 -13.46 13.85 -13.52
C VAL A 88 -14.90 13.97 -14.04
N LEU A 89 -15.85 13.22 -13.50
CA LEU A 89 -17.26 13.35 -13.89
C LEU A 89 -17.81 14.75 -13.60
N SER A 90 -17.44 15.33 -12.44
CA SER A 90 -17.82 16.69 -12.08
C SER A 90 -17.22 17.71 -13.05
N LEU A 91 -15.96 17.54 -13.43
CA LEU A 91 -15.29 18.38 -14.43
C LEU A 91 -15.96 18.29 -15.80
N LEU A 92 -16.33 17.09 -16.26
CA LEU A 92 -17.04 16.90 -17.51
C LEU A 92 -18.40 17.63 -17.52
N MET A 93 -19.14 17.62 -16.41
CA MET A 93 -20.38 18.39 -16.28
C MET A 93 -20.15 19.91 -16.35
N ILE A 94 -19.07 20.42 -15.74
CA ILE A 94 -18.68 21.83 -15.82
C ILE A 94 -18.38 22.20 -17.27
N ILE A 95 -17.55 21.41 -17.96
CA ILE A 95 -17.20 21.63 -19.37
C ILE A 95 -18.45 21.60 -20.26
N ALA A 96 -19.35 20.64 -20.05
CA ALA A 96 -20.59 20.52 -20.81
C ALA A 96 -21.49 21.76 -20.65
N TYR A 97 -21.61 22.31 -19.43
CA TYR A 97 -22.37 23.54 -19.19
C TYR A 97 -21.73 24.75 -19.88
N LEU A 98 -20.40 24.90 -19.77
CA LEU A 98 -19.67 26.00 -20.43
C LEU A 98 -19.76 25.95 -21.96
N ASN A 99 -19.86 24.74 -22.53
CA ASN A 99 -20.07 24.54 -23.97
C ASN A 99 -21.54 24.72 -24.42
N GLY A 100 -22.42 25.19 -23.55
CA GLY A 100 -23.81 25.52 -23.90
C GLY A 100 -24.80 24.36 -23.79
N SER A 101 -24.45 23.26 -23.12
CA SER A 101 -25.41 22.18 -22.85
C SER A 101 -26.53 22.66 -21.90
N PHE A 102 -27.75 22.15 -22.08
CA PHE A 102 -28.90 22.42 -21.21
C PHE A 102 -28.80 21.73 -19.84
N ILE A 103 -27.79 22.09 -19.05
CA ILE A 103 -27.61 21.64 -17.67
C ILE A 103 -28.20 22.71 -16.75
N LYS A 104 -28.99 22.31 -15.75
CA LYS A 104 -29.60 23.25 -14.80
C LYS A 104 -28.51 23.94 -13.96
N LEU A 105 -28.66 25.25 -13.70
CA LEU A 105 -27.72 26.03 -12.90
C LEU A 105 -27.40 25.39 -11.52
N LYS A 106 -28.40 24.77 -10.86
CA LYS A 106 -28.20 24.05 -9.60
C LYS A 106 -27.23 22.87 -9.73
N LEU A 107 -27.29 22.13 -10.84
CA LEU A 107 -26.38 21.01 -11.12
C LEU A 107 -24.98 21.51 -11.46
N PHE A 108 -24.86 22.66 -12.14
CA PHE A 108 -23.57 23.29 -12.41
C PHE A 108 -22.86 23.71 -11.12
N ILE A 109 -23.55 24.39 -10.21
CA ILE A 109 -22.99 24.78 -8.90
C ILE A 109 -22.60 23.54 -8.09
N ALA A 110 -23.43 22.49 -8.10
CA ALA A 110 -23.11 21.22 -7.45
C ALA A 110 -21.87 20.54 -8.06
N ALA A 111 -21.71 20.60 -9.38
CA ALA A 111 -20.55 20.06 -10.08
C ALA A 111 -19.25 20.80 -9.72
N ILE A 112 -19.29 22.14 -9.62
CA ILE A 112 -18.14 22.94 -9.15
C ILE A 112 -17.75 22.53 -7.73
N ALA A 113 -18.71 22.51 -6.81
CA ALA A 113 -18.46 22.12 -5.42
C ALA A 113 -17.92 20.67 -5.35
N GLY A 114 -18.53 19.75 -6.10
CA GLY A 114 -18.09 18.36 -6.20
C GLY A 114 -16.65 18.25 -6.68
N PHE A 115 -16.29 18.94 -7.77
CA PHE A 115 -14.95 18.90 -8.32
C PHE A 115 -13.88 19.26 -7.28
N PHE A 116 -14.05 20.38 -6.57
CA PHE A 116 -13.07 20.82 -5.57
C PHE A 116 -13.02 19.89 -4.35
N ILE A 117 -14.17 19.46 -3.83
CA ILE A 117 -14.25 18.56 -2.66
C ILE A 117 -13.57 17.22 -2.97
N PHE A 118 -13.91 16.60 -4.10
CA PHE A 118 -13.38 15.29 -4.47
C PHE A 118 -11.92 15.35 -4.91
N SER A 119 -11.48 16.44 -5.55
CA SER A 119 -10.05 16.66 -5.83
C SER A 119 -9.23 16.79 -4.55
N TYR A 120 -9.73 17.54 -3.56
CA TYR A 120 -9.08 17.64 -2.25
C TYR A 120 -9.03 16.27 -1.53
N LYS A 121 -10.14 15.52 -1.53
CA LYS A 121 -10.16 14.16 -0.95
C LYS A 121 -9.24 13.19 -1.69
N PHE A 122 -9.13 13.29 -3.00
CA PHE A 122 -8.19 12.49 -3.79
C PHE A 122 -6.75 12.74 -3.34
N VAL A 123 -6.32 14.01 -3.35
CA VAL A 123 -4.93 14.37 -2.98
C VAL A 123 -4.62 13.97 -1.55
N THR A 124 -5.49 14.29 -0.59
CA THR A 124 -5.26 13.96 0.83
C THR A 124 -5.23 12.45 1.09
N THR A 125 -6.10 11.68 0.44
CA THR A 125 -6.15 10.22 0.59
C THR A 125 -4.96 9.55 -0.09
N LEU A 126 -4.58 10.02 -1.29
CA LEU A 126 -3.41 9.52 -2.00
C LEU A 126 -2.12 9.81 -1.22
N TYR A 127 -2.00 11.02 -0.66
CA TYR A 127 -0.87 11.40 0.18
C TYR A 127 -0.77 10.55 1.45
N LYS A 128 -1.89 10.33 2.15
CA LYS A 128 -1.92 9.42 3.32
C LYS A 128 -1.57 7.98 2.95
N SER A 129 -2.03 7.52 1.78
CA SER A 129 -1.76 6.16 1.27
C SER A 129 -0.33 5.98 0.78
N SER A 130 0.31 7.02 0.25
CA SER A 130 1.71 6.97 -0.19
C SER A 130 2.68 7.10 0.97
N ARG A 131 2.34 7.88 2.01
CA ARG A 131 3.20 8.08 3.18
C ARG A 131 3.28 6.86 4.10
N GLY A 132 2.38 5.88 3.94
CA GLY A 132 2.24 4.76 4.86
C GLY A 132 1.55 5.21 6.15
N LYS A 133 0.61 4.41 6.66
CA LYS A 133 -0.17 4.77 7.85
C LYS A 133 0.68 4.88 9.13
N TYR A 134 1.96 4.46 9.09
CA TYR A 134 2.84 4.37 10.26
C TYR A 134 4.26 4.92 10.01
N ARG A 135 4.37 6.17 9.56
CA ARG A 135 5.63 6.94 9.59
C ARG A 135 5.56 8.17 10.50
N GLY A 136 4.49 8.30 11.29
CA GLY A 136 4.18 9.52 12.04
C GLY A 136 3.44 9.29 13.35
N GLU A 137 3.67 8.15 14.00
CA GLU A 137 3.53 7.97 15.45
C GLU A 137 4.75 7.18 15.95
#